data_AF-A0A3B9TW88-F1
#
_entry.id   AF-A0A3B9TW88-F1
#
_cell.length_a   1.000
_cell.length_b   1.000
_cell.length_c   1.000
_cell.angle_alpha   90.00
_cell.angle_beta   90.00
_cell.angle_gamma   90.00
#
_symmetry.space_group_name_H-M   'P 1'
#
loop_
_entity.id
_entity.type
_entity.pdbx_description
1 polymer ?
#
loop_
_entity_poly.entity_id
_entity_poly.type
_entity_poly.pdbx_seq_one_letter_code
_entity_poly.pdbx_strand_id
1 'polypeptide(L)'
;GNELELAASIDGADVIIGGDSHTLLGDFDDLGLNAAGPYPTVVKGAGGKSVCVATAWQYSQIVGELNISFNDAGEVQSCKGIPHVMLADSFKRKNADGDRVEIEGAARDAVYAQIKADPKLSIVEEDADAAALLDSFNVKVEEMRSVKVGNVTENLCLSRIPGDKRSKICAPEDTAGKGSDISMLVAHAFREMAKTSDIAIQNGGGVRTDIAKGDLTMGDA
;
A
#
# COMPACT_ATOMS: atom_id res chain seq x y z
N GLY A 1 13.44 -5.56 10.82
CA GLY A 1 12.29 -5.08 11.59
C GLY A 1 12.51 -5.38 13.06
N ASN A 2 11.75 -4.71 13.93
CA ASN A 2 11.79 -4.93 15.39
C ASN A 2 11.49 -6.40 15.76
N GLU A 3 10.79 -7.13 14.90
CA GLU A 3 10.47 -8.55 15.05
C GLU A 3 11.72 -9.42 15.08
N LEU A 4 12.77 -9.08 14.31
CA LEU A 4 14.02 -9.85 14.27
C LEU A 4 14.82 -9.64 15.56
N GLU A 5 14.83 -8.41 16.08
CA GLU A 5 15.46 -8.09 17.37
C GLU A 5 14.71 -8.73 18.54
N LEU A 6 13.38 -8.73 18.48
CA LEU A 6 12.54 -9.43 19.45
C LEU A 6 12.79 -10.94 19.38
N ALA A 7 12.79 -11.53 18.19
CA ALA A 7 13.05 -12.96 17.99
C ALA A 7 14.40 -13.40 18.57
N ALA A 8 15.43 -12.55 18.49
CA ALA A 8 16.76 -12.86 19.02
C ALA A 8 16.84 -12.84 20.56
N SER A 9 15.93 -12.12 21.23
CA SER A 9 16.03 -11.80 22.66
C SER A 9 14.91 -12.38 23.52
N ILE A 10 13.76 -12.66 22.92
CA ILE A 10 12.60 -13.23 23.62
C ILE A 10 12.84 -14.70 23.98
N ASP A 11 12.47 -15.07 25.20
CA ASP A 11 12.41 -16.46 25.65
C ASP A 11 10.98 -17.01 25.54
N GLY A 12 10.85 -18.27 25.15
CA GLY A 12 9.57 -18.98 25.07
C GLY A 12 8.69 -18.69 23.84
N ALA A 13 9.16 -17.91 22.85
CA ALA A 13 8.45 -17.74 21.59
C ALA A 13 9.12 -18.53 20.46
N ASP A 14 8.34 -19.36 19.77
CA ASP A 14 8.80 -20.18 18.64
C ASP A 14 8.49 -19.55 17.27
N VAL A 15 7.45 -18.72 17.21
CA VAL A 15 6.95 -18.11 15.98
C VAL A 15 6.53 -16.66 16.28
N ILE A 16 6.92 -15.74 15.40
CA ILE A 16 6.52 -14.33 15.45
C ILE A 16 5.90 -13.96 14.10
N ILE A 17 4.63 -13.55 14.12
CA ILE A 17 3.92 -13.00 12.97
C ILE A 17 3.87 -11.49 13.13
N GLY A 18 4.65 -10.79 12.31
CA GLY A 18 4.81 -9.34 12.35
C GLY A 18 3.75 -8.58 11.54
N GLY A 19 3.82 -7.27 11.65
CA GLY A 19 2.96 -6.30 10.95
C GLY A 19 3.60 -4.91 10.99
N ASP A 20 2.82 -3.85 10.75
CA ASP A 20 3.24 -2.44 10.85
C ASP A 20 4.24 -1.97 9.79
N SER A 21 5.42 -2.59 9.71
CA SER A 21 6.54 -2.20 8.85
C SER A 21 6.31 -2.40 7.35
N HIS A 22 5.22 -3.07 6.95
CA HIS A 22 4.96 -3.48 5.57
C HIS A 22 6.15 -4.24 4.95
N THR A 23 6.83 -5.06 5.75
CA THR A 23 8.01 -5.80 5.28
C THR A 23 7.59 -6.91 4.32
N LEU A 24 8.15 -6.90 3.10
CA LEU A 24 8.05 -8.00 2.14
C LEU A 24 9.13 -9.04 2.44
N LEU A 25 8.73 -10.29 2.66
CA LEU A 25 9.63 -11.43 2.84
C LEU A 25 9.32 -12.48 1.78
N GLY A 26 10.36 -13.07 1.18
CA GLY A 26 10.25 -14.04 0.10
C GLY A 26 11.28 -13.79 -1.00
N ASP A 27 11.16 -14.51 -2.10
CA ASP A 27 11.94 -14.29 -3.31
C ASP A 27 11.02 -13.74 -4.41
N PHE A 28 11.22 -12.48 -4.78
CA PHE A 28 10.38 -11.74 -5.72
C PHE A 28 11.18 -10.91 -6.74
N ASP A 29 12.46 -11.20 -6.90
CA ASP A 29 13.35 -10.45 -7.81
C ASP A 29 12.84 -10.54 -9.26
N ASP A 30 12.32 -11.71 -9.66
CA ASP A 30 11.72 -11.94 -10.98
C ASP A 30 10.44 -11.10 -11.24
N LEU A 31 9.80 -10.61 -10.18
CA LEU A 31 8.64 -9.70 -10.25
C LEU A 31 9.06 -8.22 -10.13
N GLY A 32 10.36 -7.95 -9.96
CA GLY A 32 10.89 -6.61 -9.72
C GLY A 32 10.52 -6.02 -8.36
N LEU A 33 10.23 -6.86 -7.37
CA LEU A 33 9.91 -6.43 -6.00
C LEU A 33 11.11 -6.67 -5.08
N ASN A 34 11.40 -5.70 -4.22
CA ASN A 34 12.52 -5.78 -3.29
C ASN A 34 12.07 -6.43 -1.97
N ALA A 35 12.43 -7.68 -1.76
CA ALA A 35 12.23 -8.36 -0.49
C ALA A 35 13.33 -8.01 0.52
N ALA A 36 12.98 -7.97 1.81
CA ALA A 36 13.92 -7.69 2.88
C ALA A 36 14.68 -8.95 3.37
N GLY A 37 14.24 -10.14 2.95
CA GLY A 37 14.78 -11.41 3.39
C GLY A 37 13.89 -12.59 3.00
N PRO A 38 14.29 -13.82 3.38
CA PRO A 38 13.54 -15.03 3.05
C PRO A 38 12.20 -15.11 3.79
N TYR A 39 11.26 -15.85 3.21
CA TYR A 39 10.00 -16.22 3.86
C TYR A 39 9.96 -17.71 4.20
N PRO A 40 9.72 -18.08 5.47
CA PRO A 40 9.90 -17.22 6.65
C PRO A 40 11.38 -16.93 6.91
N THR A 41 11.67 -15.90 7.71
CA THR A 41 13.01 -15.63 8.21
C THR A 41 13.22 -16.40 9.52
N VAL A 42 14.28 -17.21 9.60
CA VAL A 42 14.61 -17.96 10.83
C VAL A 42 15.71 -17.23 11.59
N VAL A 43 15.45 -16.93 12.86
CA VAL A 43 16.37 -16.22 13.76
C VAL A 43 16.80 -17.16 14.88
N LYS A 44 18.00 -16.98 15.43
CA LYS A 44 18.43 -17.63 16.67
C LYS A 44 17.99 -16.78 17.86
N GLY A 45 17.03 -17.29 18.63
CA GLY A 45 16.50 -16.65 19.82
C GLY A 45 17.30 -16.93 21.09
N ALA A 46 16.72 -16.54 22.23
CA ALA A 46 17.33 -16.75 23.53
C ALA A 46 17.68 -18.24 23.74
N GLY A 47 18.88 -18.49 24.27
CA GLY A 47 19.36 -19.87 24.48
C GLY A 47 19.69 -20.64 23.18
N GLY A 48 19.70 -19.99 22.01
CA GLY A 48 20.10 -20.59 20.73
C GLY A 48 19.00 -21.36 20.00
N LYS A 49 17.76 -21.32 20.52
CA LYS A 49 16.59 -21.91 19.87
C LYS A 49 16.25 -21.19 18.58
N SER A 50 15.66 -21.88 17.62
CA SER A 50 15.23 -21.25 16.36
C SER A 50 13.86 -20.61 16.55
N VAL A 51 13.70 -19.37 16.12
CA VAL A 51 12.43 -18.62 16.11
C VAL A 51 12.08 -18.32 14.67
N CYS A 52 10.85 -18.64 14.27
CA CYS A 52 10.37 -18.41 12.92
C CYS A 52 9.63 -17.07 12.81
N VAL A 53 10.09 -16.17 11.93
CA VAL A 53 9.53 -14.83 11.76
C VAL A 53 8.92 -14.68 10.38
N ALA A 54 7.68 -14.19 10.31
CA ALA A 54 7.00 -13.95 9.04
C ALA A 54 6.18 -12.66 9.04
N THR A 55 6.11 -12.02 7.87
CA THR A 55 5.24 -10.87 7.57
C THR A 55 4.63 -11.10 6.18
N ALA A 56 3.41 -10.61 5.96
CA ALA A 56 2.67 -10.78 4.71
C ALA A 56 2.48 -9.44 3.97
N TRP A 57 3.55 -8.64 3.92
CA TRP A 57 3.61 -7.35 3.24
C TRP A 57 2.47 -6.39 3.64
N GLN A 58 1.75 -5.81 2.66
CA GLN A 58 0.75 -4.76 2.89
C GLN A 58 -0.47 -4.91 1.97
N TYR A 59 -1.53 -4.17 2.31
CA TYR A 59 -2.69 -3.92 1.44
C TYR A 59 -3.35 -5.17 0.85
N SER A 60 -3.41 -6.26 1.63
CA SER A 60 -3.97 -7.56 1.21
C SER A 60 -3.33 -8.16 -0.06
N GLN A 61 -2.13 -7.70 -0.46
CA GLN A 61 -1.46 -8.18 -1.65
C GLN A 61 -0.87 -9.57 -1.48
N ILE A 62 -0.58 -9.98 -0.23
CA ILE A 62 -0.03 -11.29 0.10
C ILE A 62 -0.84 -11.96 1.20
N VAL A 63 -1.09 -13.25 1.03
CA VAL A 63 -1.53 -14.16 2.10
C VAL A 63 -0.35 -15.07 2.47
N GLY A 64 0.09 -14.99 3.72
CA GLY A 64 1.20 -15.81 4.20
C GLY A 64 0.76 -17.22 4.59
N GLU A 65 1.40 -18.24 4.03
CA GLU A 65 1.24 -19.65 4.44
C GLU A 65 2.50 -20.13 5.15
N LEU A 66 2.39 -20.62 6.38
CA LEU A 66 3.49 -21.24 7.12
C LEU A 66 3.19 -22.69 7.44
N ASN A 67 4.19 -23.55 7.24
CA ASN A 67 4.22 -24.93 7.68
C ASN A 67 5.39 -25.11 8.64
N ILE A 68 5.05 -25.40 9.90
CA ILE A 68 5.99 -25.44 11.02
C ILE A 68 5.88 -26.80 11.70
N SER A 69 7.01 -27.46 11.91
CA SER A 69 7.08 -28.70 12.67
C SER A 69 7.85 -28.49 13.97
N PHE A 70 7.40 -29.16 15.01
CA PHE A 70 7.99 -29.14 16.34
C PHE A 70 8.51 -30.54 16.70
N ASN A 71 9.58 -30.61 17.49
CA ASN A 71 10.04 -31.85 18.09
C ASN A 71 9.25 -32.17 19.38
N ASP A 72 9.50 -33.33 20.00
CA ASP A 72 8.84 -33.76 21.24
C ASP A 72 9.12 -32.85 22.45
N ALA A 73 10.18 -32.02 22.37
CA ALA A 73 10.51 -31.02 23.38
C ALA A 73 9.80 -29.66 23.15
N GLY A 74 8.97 -29.56 22.10
CA GLY A 74 8.25 -28.34 21.74
C GLY A 74 9.09 -27.31 21.01
N GLU A 75 10.27 -27.67 20.49
CA GLU A 75 11.17 -26.75 19.78
C GLU A 75 10.95 -26.83 18.26
N VAL A 76 11.09 -25.69 17.57
CA VAL A 76 10.97 -25.62 16.11
C VAL A 76 12.02 -26.50 15.43
N GLN A 77 11.54 -27.55 14.77
CA GLN A 77 12.36 -28.46 13.96
C GLN A 77 12.45 -27.99 12.51
N SER A 78 11.37 -27.47 11.94
CA SER A 78 11.37 -26.87 10.61
C SER A 78 10.40 -25.69 10.54
N CYS A 79 10.79 -24.67 9.76
CA CYS A 79 9.89 -23.59 9.40
C CYS A 79 10.04 -23.27 7.92
N LYS A 80 8.97 -23.45 7.16
CA LYS A 80 8.90 -23.20 5.72
C LYS A 80 7.54 -22.59 5.39
N GLY A 81 7.41 -21.99 4.22
CA GLY A 81 6.14 -21.38 3.84
C GLY A 81 6.18 -20.77 2.46
N ILE A 82 5.02 -20.32 2.01
CA ILE A 82 4.83 -19.66 0.71
C ILE A 82 4.11 -18.34 0.96
N PRO A 83 4.68 -17.19 0.56
CA PRO A 83 3.99 -15.91 0.59
C PRO A 83 3.17 -15.73 -0.71
N HIS A 84 1.89 -16.09 -0.66
CA HIS A 84 1.01 -16.08 -1.84
C HIS A 84 0.64 -14.67 -2.26
N VAL A 85 1.12 -14.22 -3.42
CA VAL A 85 0.71 -12.98 -4.09
C VAL A 85 -0.65 -13.18 -4.72
N MET A 86 -1.60 -12.34 -4.33
CA MET A 86 -2.98 -12.39 -4.78
C MET A 86 -3.13 -11.56 -6.04
N LEU A 87 -3.37 -12.21 -7.18
CA LEU A 87 -3.50 -11.60 -8.49
C LEU A 87 -4.95 -11.61 -8.95
N ALA A 88 -5.42 -10.49 -9.48
CA ALA A 88 -6.62 -10.49 -10.31
C ALA A 88 -6.31 -11.08 -11.69
N ASP A 89 -7.32 -11.62 -12.36
CA ASP A 89 -7.17 -12.15 -13.72
C ASP A 89 -7.15 -11.05 -14.81
N SER A 90 -6.29 -10.04 -14.63
CA SER A 90 -6.16 -8.86 -15.48
C SER A 90 -4.68 -8.50 -15.64
N PHE A 91 -4.16 -8.57 -16.87
CA PHE A 91 -2.74 -8.41 -17.15
C PHE A 91 -2.56 -7.38 -18.25
N LYS A 92 -2.14 -6.17 -17.87
CA LYS A 92 -2.06 -5.04 -18.81
C LYS A 92 -0.63 -4.62 -19.11
N ARG A 93 -0.34 -4.31 -20.38
CA ARG A 93 0.93 -3.71 -20.81
C ARG A 93 0.68 -2.50 -21.69
N LYS A 94 1.68 -1.63 -21.83
CA LYS A 94 1.59 -0.49 -22.77
C LYS A 94 1.63 -0.99 -24.22
N ASN A 95 0.72 -0.52 -25.06
CA ASN A 95 0.78 -0.68 -26.51
C ASN A 95 1.74 0.36 -27.14
N ALA A 96 1.81 0.38 -28.48
CA ALA A 96 2.65 1.32 -29.22
C ALA A 96 2.25 2.80 -29.01
N ASP A 97 0.98 3.05 -28.72
CA ASP A 97 0.43 4.39 -28.46
C ASP A 97 0.66 4.83 -27.00
N GLY A 98 1.19 3.94 -26.15
CA GLY A 98 1.49 4.18 -24.74
C GLY A 98 0.34 3.87 -23.78
N ASP A 99 -0.80 3.39 -24.30
CA ASP A 99 -1.98 3.03 -23.53
C ASP A 99 -1.82 1.66 -22.86
N ARG A 100 -2.25 1.55 -21.60
CA ARG A 100 -2.30 0.27 -20.89
C ARG A 100 -3.51 -0.55 -21.36
N VAL A 101 -3.25 -1.62 -22.10
CA VAL A 101 -4.26 -2.52 -22.65
C VAL A 101 -4.07 -3.94 -22.12
N GLU A 102 -5.15 -4.71 -22.07
CA GLU A 102 -5.08 -6.16 -21.75
C GLU A 102 -4.17 -6.88 -22.74
N ILE A 103 -3.40 -7.84 -22.24
CA ILE A 103 -2.67 -8.77 -23.08
C ILE A 103 -3.58 -9.93 -23.48
N GLU A 104 -3.43 -10.38 -24.71
CA GLU A 104 -4.24 -11.43 -25.32
C GLU A 104 -3.37 -12.48 -26.01
N GLY A 105 -3.98 -13.60 -26.38
CA GLY A 105 -3.35 -14.71 -27.10
C GLY A 105 -2.07 -15.21 -26.42
N ALA A 106 -1.04 -15.50 -27.22
CA ALA A 106 0.20 -16.12 -26.76
C ALA A 106 0.91 -15.35 -25.62
N ALA A 107 0.76 -14.01 -25.56
CA ALA A 107 1.33 -13.22 -24.47
C ALA A 107 0.60 -13.47 -23.14
N ARG A 108 -0.74 -13.57 -23.18
CA ARG A 108 -1.54 -13.94 -22.00
C ARG A 108 -1.23 -15.37 -21.58
N ASP A 109 -1.21 -16.30 -22.53
CA ASP A 109 -0.91 -17.72 -22.26
C ASP A 109 0.45 -17.90 -21.56
N ALA A 110 1.46 -17.13 -21.98
CA ALA A 110 2.78 -17.15 -21.35
C ALA A 110 2.75 -16.66 -19.90
N VAL A 111 1.97 -15.61 -19.58
CA VAL A 111 1.80 -15.12 -18.21
C VAL A 111 1.11 -16.17 -17.34
N TYR A 112 0.04 -16.80 -17.82
CA TYR A 112 -0.61 -17.90 -17.09
C TYR A 112 0.32 -19.07 -16.85
N ALA A 113 1.16 -19.42 -17.84
CA ALA A 113 2.13 -20.50 -17.69
C ALA A 113 3.16 -20.18 -16.59
N GLN A 114 3.63 -18.93 -16.50
CA GLN A 114 4.53 -18.49 -15.43
C GLN A 114 3.86 -18.53 -14.06
N ILE A 115 2.64 -17.99 -13.95
CA ILE A 115 1.86 -18.03 -12.70
C ILE A 115 1.64 -19.46 -12.24
N LYS A 116 1.23 -20.37 -13.15
CA LYS A 116 1.01 -21.77 -12.81
C LYS A 116 2.27 -22.50 -12.36
N ALA A 117 3.44 -22.10 -12.87
CA ALA A 117 4.72 -22.71 -12.52
C ALA A 117 5.28 -22.22 -11.17
N ASP A 118 4.77 -21.09 -10.66
CA ASP A 118 5.31 -20.43 -9.49
C ASP A 118 4.30 -20.45 -8.34
N PRO A 119 4.50 -21.28 -7.31
CA PRO A 119 3.49 -21.51 -6.28
C PRO A 119 3.21 -20.28 -5.40
N LYS A 120 4.04 -19.23 -5.48
CA LYS A 120 3.78 -17.96 -4.78
C LYS A 120 2.82 -17.04 -5.52
N LEU A 121 2.41 -17.38 -6.75
CA LEU A 121 1.50 -16.57 -7.56
C LEU A 121 0.13 -17.23 -7.64
N SER A 122 -0.89 -16.53 -7.16
CA SER A 122 -2.24 -17.05 -7.08
C SER A 122 -3.21 -16.11 -7.79
N ILE A 123 -3.71 -16.51 -8.96
CA ILE A 123 -4.90 -15.85 -9.53
C ILE A 123 -6.08 -16.25 -8.66
N VAL A 124 -6.78 -15.26 -8.11
CA VAL A 124 -7.88 -15.47 -7.18
C VAL A 124 -9.18 -14.94 -7.74
N GLU A 125 -10.23 -15.75 -7.59
CA GLU A 125 -11.60 -15.36 -7.87
C GLU A 125 -12.19 -14.67 -6.64
N GLU A 126 -13.09 -13.72 -6.87
CA GLU A 126 -13.79 -13.04 -5.80
C GLU A 126 -14.75 -13.99 -5.09
N ASP A 127 -14.76 -13.93 -3.76
CA ASP A 127 -15.79 -14.59 -2.97
C ASP A 127 -17.11 -13.81 -3.08
N ALA A 128 -18.20 -14.50 -3.44
CA ALA A 128 -19.47 -13.87 -3.75
C ALA A 128 -20.09 -13.16 -2.51
N ASP A 129 -19.92 -13.73 -1.32
CA ASP A 129 -20.46 -13.15 -0.09
C ASP A 129 -19.64 -11.90 0.33
N ALA A 130 -18.31 -11.97 0.19
CA ALA A 130 -17.43 -10.83 0.42
C ALA A 130 -17.69 -9.69 -0.59
N ALA A 131 -17.89 -10.02 -1.86
CA ALA A 131 -18.23 -9.04 -2.90
C ALA A 131 -19.56 -8.33 -2.59
N ALA A 132 -20.61 -9.09 -2.23
CA ALA A 132 -21.90 -8.52 -1.84
C ALA A 132 -21.79 -7.62 -0.60
N LEU A 133 -20.95 -7.99 0.37
CA LEU A 133 -20.68 -7.16 1.54
C LEU A 133 -19.96 -5.85 1.15
N LEU A 134 -18.94 -5.91 0.30
CA LEU A 134 -18.20 -4.74 -0.18
C LEU A 134 -19.10 -3.77 -0.96
N ASP A 135 -20.01 -4.29 -1.80
CA ASP A 135 -20.98 -3.46 -2.51
C ASP A 135 -21.85 -2.63 -1.56
N SER A 136 -22.23 -3.20 -0.41
CA SER A 136 -22.97 -2.46 0.62
C SER A 136 -22.17 -1.30 1.23
N PHE A 137 -20.83 -1.42 1.29
CA PHE A 137 -19.95 -0.35 1.76
C PHE A 137 -19.69 0.69 0.67
N ASN A 138 -19.65 0.31 -0.61
CA ASN A 138 -19.51 1.26 -1.71
C ASN A 138 -20.63 2.31 -1.71
N VAL A 139 -21.87 1.90 -1.44
CA VAL A 139 -23.01 2.84 -1.29
C VAL A 139 -22.73 3.85 -0.17
N LYS A 140 -22.26 3.37 0.99
CA LYS A 140 -21.93 4.25 2.13
C LYS A 140 -20.76 5.19 1.84
N VAL A 141 -19.77 4.75 1.04
CA VAL A 141 -18.65 5.61 0.63
C VAL A 141 -19.15 6.75 -0.26
N GLU A 142 -20.04 6.49 -1.21
CA GLU A 142 -20.63 7.53 -2.06
C GLU A 142 -21.51 8.51 -1.28
N GLU A 143 -22.26 8.01 -0.29
CA GLU A 143 -23.00 8.86 0.65
C GLU A 143 -22.04 9.74 1.48
N MET A 144 -20.97 9.15 2.04
CA MET A 144 -19.96 9.88 2.81
C MET A 144 -19.25 10.95 1.98
N ARG A 145 -18.94 10.66 0.71
CA ARG A 145 -18.31 11.64 -0.21
C ARG A 145 -19.13 12.91 -0.34
N SER A 146 -20.46 12.82 -0.22
CA SER A 146 -21.36 13.97 -0.31
C SER A 146 -21.48 14.76 1.00
N VAL A 147 -20.89 14.28 2.10
CA VAL A 147 -20.95 14.96 3.40
C VAL A 147 -20.14 16.24 3.35
N LYS A 148 -20.79 17.38 3.60
CA LYS A 148 -20.14 18.68 3.78
C LYS A 148 -19.29 18.67 5.04
N VAL A 149 -17.98 18.86 4.88
CA VAL A 149 -16.99 18.95 5.97
C VAL A 149 -16.58 20.38 6.28
N GLY A 150 -16.90 21.33 5.40
CA GLY A 150 -16.56 22.72 5.63
C GLY A 150 -17.11 23.66 4.58
N ASN A 151 -16.66 24.91 4.66
CA ASN A 151 -16.95 25.94 3.68
C ASN A 151 -15.66 26.71 3.38
N VAL A 152 -15.25 26.69 2.12
CA VAL A 152 -14.12 27.43 1.58
C VAL A 152 -14.55 28.86 1.27
N THR A 153 -13.93 29.85 1.89
CA THR A 153 -14.33 31.27 1.77
C THR A 153 -13.78 31.94 0.51
N GLU A 154 -12.68 31.44 -0.03
CA GLU A 154 -11.95 31.95 -1.20
C GLU A 154 -11.32 30.78 -1.97
N ASN A 155 -11.14 30.89 -3.28
CA ASN A 155 -10.53 29.81 -4.08
C ASN A 155 -9.16 29.41 -3.52
N LEU A 156 -8.93 28.11 -3.34
CA LEU A 156 -7.64 27.55 -2.96
C LEU A 156 -6.90 27.13 -4.22
N CYS A 157 -5.93 27.93 -4.64
CA CYS A 157 -5.30 27.80 -5.95
C CYS A 157 -4.17 26.76 -5.94
N LEU A 158 -4.17 25.90 -6.96
CA LEU A 158 -3.09 24.96 -7.24
C LEU A 158 -1.99 25.63 -8.05
N SER A 159 -0.77 25.51 -7.54
CA SER A 159 0.45 25.86 -8.26
C SER A 159 1.59 24.94 -7.82
N ARG A 160 2.42 24.47 -8.75
CA ARG A 160 3.60 23.66 -8.39
C ARG A 160 4.84 24.51 -8.24
N ILE A 161 4.90 25.57 -9.03
CA ILE A 161 5.94 26.59 -9.02
C ILE A 161 5.20 27.93 -9.03
N PRO A 162 5.48 28.86 -8.11
CA PRO A 162 4.77 30.14 -8.04
C PRO A 162 4.62 30.82 -9.41
N GLY A 163 3.38 31.14 -9.78
CA GLY A 163 3.07 31.78 -11.07
C GLY A 163 3.01 30.82 -12.26
N ASP A 164 2.96 29.51 -12.05
CA ASP A 164 2.66 28.57 -13.12
C ASP A 164 1.17 28.60 -13.54
N LYS A 165 0.85 27.86 -14.60
CA LYS A 165 -0.51 27.80 -15.19
C LYS A 165 -1.25 26.52 -14.78
N ARG A 166 -0.98 26.01 -13.57
CA ARG A 166 -1.57 24.74 -13.11
C ARG A 166 -3.00 24.89 -12.63
N SER A 167 -3.30 26.01 -11.97
CA SER A 167 -4.66 26.32 -11.54
C SER A 167 -5.59 26.40 -12.74
N LYS A 168 -6.77 25.80 -12.61
CA LYS A 168 -7.86 25.93 -13.58
C LYS A 168 -8.80 27.09 -13.26
N ILE A 169 -8.71 27.65 -12.04
CA ILE A 169 -9.67 28.62 -11.52
C ILE A 169 -9.05 29.95 -11.08
N CYS A 170 -7.72 30.02 -10.97
CA CYS A 170 -6.97 31.21 -10.60
C CYS A 170 -5.98 31.60 -11.72
N ALA A 171 -5.65 32.88 -11.79
CA ALA A 171 -4.64 33.38 -12.71
C ALA A 171 -3.21 33.14 -12.14
N PRO A 172 -2.18 33.05 -12.99
CA PRO A 172 -0.79 32.92 -12.52
C PRO A 172 -0.38 33.99 -11.51
N GLU A 173 -0.86 35.22 -11.67
CA GLU A 173 -0.53 36.36 -10.80
C GLU A 173 -1.01 36.13 -9.36
N ASP A 174 -2.11 35.39 -9.17
CA ASP A 174 -2.69 35.09 -7.85
C ASP A 174 -1.73 34.22 -7.01
N THR A 175 -0.96 33.34 -7.66
CA THR A 175 -0.03 32.41 -7.00
C THR A 175 1.44 32.84 -7.11
N ALA A 176 1.75 33.89 -7.86
CA ALA A 176 3.13 34.30 -8.12
C ALA A 176 3.90 34.71 -6.85
N GLY A 177 3.21 35.28 -5.86
CA GLY A 177 3.84 35.76 -4.62
C GLY A 177 4.04 34.68 -3.57
N LYS A 178 3.05 33.79 -3.38
CA LYS A 178 3.02 32.82 -2.25
C LYS A 178 2.96 31.36 -2.69
N GLY A 179 2.85 31.08 -3.99
CA GLY A 179 2.68 29.73 -4.50
C GLY A 179 1.25 29.22 -4.28
N SER A 180 1.14 27.94 -3.95
CA SER A 180 -0.15 27.23 -3.88
C SER A 180 -0.75 27.22 -2.49
N ASP A 181 -1.96 27.76 -2.38
CA ASP A 181 -2.74 27.76 -1.13
C ASP A 181 -3.11 26.35 -0.72
N ILE A 182 -3.63 25.54 -1.66
CA ILE A 182 -4.07 24.17 -1.36
C ILE A 182 -2.91 23.27 -0.94
N SER A 183 -1.72 23.45 -1.52
CA SER A 183 -0.54 22.67 -1.13
C SER A 183 -0.09 23.03 0.29
N MET A 184 -0.14 24.32 0.65
CA MET A 184 0.14 24.76 2.01
C MET A 184 -0.90 24.22 2.99
N LEU A 185 -2.19 24.27 2.65
CA LEU A 185 -3.27 23.76 3.50
C LEU A 185 -3.11 22.25 3.76
N VAL A 186 -2.78 21.46 2.73
CA VAL A 186 -2.49 20.02 2.89
C VAL A 186 -1.30 19.79 3.82
N ALA A 187 -0.22 20.56 3.69
CA ALA A 187 0.91 20.48 4.61
C ALA A 187 0.50 20.82 6.05
N HIS A 188 -0.30 21.87 6.24
CA HIS A 188 -0.83 22.24 7.55
C HIS A 188 -1.68 21.11 8.16
N ALA A 189 -2.58 20.51 7.37
CA ALA A 189 -3.40 19.38 7.82
C ALA A 189 -2.54 18.18 8.24
N PHE A 190 -1.49 17.84 7.48
CA PHE A 190 -0.54 16.78 7.86
C PHE A 190 0.17 17.09 9.19
N ARG A 191 0.62 18.33 9.38
CA ARG A 191 1.23 18.77 10.64
C ARG A 191 0.26 18.65 11.82
N GLU A 192 -0.99 19.06 11.64
CA GLU A 192 -2.00 18.99 12.70
C GLU A 192 -2.34 17.54 13.08
N MET A 193 -2.36 16.63 12.12
CA MET A 193 -2.62 15.21 12.38
C MET A 193 -1.43 14.51 13.07
N ALA A 194 -0.20 14.91 12.76
CA ALA A 194 1.00 14.42 13.42
C ALA A 194 1.30 15.25 14.68
N LYS A 195 0.64 14.91 15.80
CA LYS A 195 0.65 15.69 17.07
C LYS A 195 2.03 16.06 17.63
N THR A 196 3.07 15.32 17.30
CA THR A 196 4.45 15.56 17.75
C THR A 196 5.31 16.29 16.71
N SER A 197 4.74 16.65 15.56
CA SER A 197 5.47 17.30 14.47
C SER A 197 5.50 18.82 14.61
N ASP A 198 6.67 19.41 14.37
CA ASP A 198 6.82 20.88 14.30
C ASP A 198 6.62 21.41 12.88
N ILE A 199 6.95 20.59 11.87
CA ILE A 199 7.01 20.97 10.45
C ILE A 199 6.41 19.83 9.62
N ALA A 200 5.65 20.20 8.58
CA ALA A 200 5.28 19.29 7.50
C ALA A 200 5.66 19.92 6.16
N ILE A 201 6.13 19.08 5.23
CA ILE A 201 6.52 19.49 3.88
C ILE A 201 5.67 18.67 2.91
N GLN A 202 4.93 19.36 2.03
CA GLN A 202 4.19 18.74 0.94
C GLN A 202 4.78 19.18 -0.39
N ASN A 203 5.11 18.22 -1.26
CA ASN A 203 5.59 18.56 -2.60
C ASN A 203 4.41 19.01 -3.48
N GLY A 204 4.61 20.04 -4.31
CA GLY A 204 3.53 20.56 -5.18
C GLY A 204 2.99 19.54 -6.20
N GLY A 205 3.74 18.46 -6.49
CA GLY A 205 3.26 17.35 -7.31
C GLY A 205 2.26 16.43 -6.62
N GLY A 206 2.24 16.42 -5.29
CA GLY A 206 1.35 15.61 -4.46
C GLY A 206 -0.08 16.14 -4.42
N VAL A 207 -0.28 17.45 -4.62
CA VAL A 207 -1.60 18.06 -4.75
C VAL A 207 -1.97 18.23 -6.23
N ARG A 208 -3.21 17.89 -6.58
CA ARG A 208 -3.61 17.64 -7.98
C ARG A 208 -4.75 18.51 -8.50
N THR A 209 -5.45 19.22 -7.63
CA THR A 209 -6.59 20.06 -8.03
C THR A 209 -6.64 21.33 -7.20
N ASP A 210 -7.28 22.35 -7.77
CA ASP A 210 -7.78 23.51 -7.03
C ASP A 210 -9.03 23.12 -6.22
N ILE A 211 -9.38 23.96 -5.23
CA ILE A 211 -10.68 23.91 -4.56
C ILE A 211 -11.37 25.27 -4.72
N ALA A 212 -12.56 25.27 -5.32
CA ALA A 212 -13.32 26.49 -5.51
C ALA A 212 -13.94 26.98 -4.18
N LYS A 213 -14.19 28.28 -4.09
CA LYS A 213 -15.02 28.86 -3.02
C LYS A 213 -16.40 28.20 -2.99
N GLY A 214 -16.85 27.85 -1.78
CA GLY A 214 -18.15 27.23 -1.56
C GLY A 214 -18.08 26.08 -0.56
N ASP A 215 -19.01 25.15 -0.69
CA ASP A 215 -19.07 23.97 0.16
C ASP A 215 -17.88 23.04 -0.12
N LEU A 216 -17.26 22.53 0.94
CA LEU A 216 -16.25 21.49 0.88
C LEU A 216 -16.87 20.19 1.35
N THR A 217 -16.84 19.17 0.51
CA THR A 217 -17.32 17.83 0.84
C THR A 217 -16.17 16.86 1.13
N MET A 218 -16.45 15.71 1.73
CA MET A 218 -15.44 14.66 1.88
C MET A 218 -14.91 14.16 0.54
N GLY A 219 -15.70 14.23 -0.54
CA GLY A 219 -15.28 13.84 -1.87
C GLY A 219 -14.33 14.84 -2.54
N ASP A 220 -14.31 16.09 -2.08
CA ASP A 220 -13.37 17.11 -2.54
C ASP A 220 -11.99 17.00 -1.86
N ALA A 221 -11.93 16.34 -0.70
CA ALA A 221 -10.73 16.13 0.13
C ALA A 221 -9.96 14.86 -0.27
#